data_AF-B2WQX2-F1
#
_entry.id   AF-B2WQX2-F1
#
_cell.length_a   1.000
_cell.length_b   1.000
_cell.length_c   1.000
_cell.angle_alpha   90.00
_cell.angle_beta   90.00
_cell.angle_gamma   90.00
#
_symmetry.space_group_name_H-M   'P 1'
#
loop_
_entity.id
_entity.type
_entity.pdbx_description
1 polymer ?
#
loop_
_entity_poly.entity_id
_entity_poly.type
_entity_poly.pdbx_seq_one_letter_code
_entity_poly.pdbx_strand_id
1 'polypeptide(L)'
;NLYSSRHYDTDQALYDSFTQKTGLKVNLIEGKGDKLIERIKSEGANSPADVFMTVDAGRLWRAQEAGILQPVSSSTLKTKIPASLRSPENLWFGFSKRARVIMYNKDRVQSSDLSTYEDLATDKWKGKILIRSSSNIYNQSLIASLIEIHGMSDAESWAKDFVSNFARPPEGN
;
A
#
# COMPACT_ATOMS: atom_id res chain seq x y z
N ASN A 1 16.84 -10.40 -11.37
CA ASN A 1 16.54 -8.96 -11.56
C ASN A 1 15.41 -8.55 -10.64
N LEU A 2 15.64 -7.51 -9.83
CA LEU A 2 14.67 -6.95 -8.89
C LEU A 2 14.01 -5.72 -9.52
N TYR A 3 12.72 -5.79 -9.80
CA TYR A 3 11.92 -4.67 -10.28
C TYR A 3 11.22 -4.04 -9.08
N SER A 4 11.66 -2.85 -8.67
CA SER A 4 11.20 -2.24 -7.42
C SER A 4 10.74 -0.79 -7.61
N SER A 5 9.60 -0.47 -6.99
CA SER A 5 9.15 0.91 -6.77
C SER A 5 9.36 1.37 -5.33
N ARG A 6 10.09 0.58 -4.54
CA ARG A 6 10.24 0.77 -3.10
C ARG A 6 11.70 0.74 -2.62
N HIS A 7 12.64 0.85 -3.54
CA HIS A 7 14.06 0.99 -3.21
C HIS A 7 14.36 2.35 -2.54
N TYR A 8 15.29 2.33 -1.59
CA TYR A 8 15.98 3.48 -1.03
C TYR A 8 17.47 3.15 -1.00
N ASP A 9 18.35 4.15 -1.08
CA ASP A 9 19.82 3.95 -1.12
C ASP A 9 20.34 3.04 0.01
N THR A 10 19.72 3.11 1.19
CA THR A 10 20.05 2.27 2.35
C THR A 10 19.83 0.78 2.11
N ASP A 11 18.96 0.41 1.17
CA ASP A 11 18.68 -0.99 0.82
C ASP A 11 19.86 -1.65 0.09
N GLN A 12 20.86 -0.89 -0.36
CA GLN A 12 22.07 -1.46 -0.95
C GLN A 12 22.78 -2.42 0.02
N ALA A 13 22.83 -2.07 1.31
CA ALA A 13 23.39 -2.95 2.33
C ALA A 13 22.63 -4.29 2.48
N LEU A 14 21.31 -4.27 2.22
CA LEU A 14 20.50 -5.49 2.18
C LEU A 14 20.88 -6.36 0.98
N TYR A 15 21.03 -5.75 -0.20
CA TYR A 15 21.41 -6.47 -1.43
C TYR A 15 22.83 -7.05 -1.36
N ASP A 16 23.76 -6.30 -0.76
CA ASP A 16 25.13 -6.75 -0.54
C ASP A 16 25.16 -7.92 0.44
N SER A 17 24.43 -7.83 1.57
CA SER A 17 24.32 -8.94 2.50
C SER A 17 23.65 -10.17 1.87
N PHE A 18 22.66 -9.98 1.00
CA PHE A 18 22.03 -11.08 0.28
C PHE A 18 23.02 -11.75 -0.67
N THR A 19 23.76 -10.94 -1.44
CA THR A 19 24.78 -11.42 -2.39
C THR A 19 25.89 -12.18 -1.65
N GLN A 20 26.38 -11.67 -0.51
CA GLN A 20 27.40 -12.35 0.29
C GLN A 20 26.94 -13.72 0.79
N LYS A 21 25.68 -13.86 1.19
CA LYS A 21 25.12 -15.11 1.74
C LYS A 21 24.77 -16.15 0.67
N THR A 22 24.47 -15.72 -0.55
CA THR A 22 23.88 -16.58 -1.59
C THR A 22 24.73 -16.70 -2.84
N GLY A 23 25.69 -15.81 -3.05
CA GLY A 23 26.43 -15.64 -4.30
C GLY A 23 25.62 -14.99 -5.43
N LEU A 24 24.34 -14.64 -5.21
CA LEU A 24 23.46 -14.10 -6.23
C LEU A 24 23.47 -12.57 -6.23
N LYS A 25 23.91 -11.97 -7.33
CA LYS A 25 23.90 -10.52 -7.52
C LYS A 25 22.47 -10.00 -7.71
N VAL A 26 22.13 -8.92 -7.02
CA VAL A 26 20.88 -8.17 -7.24
C VAL A 26 21.10 -7.12 -8.34
N ASN A 27 20.43 -7.31 -9.48
CA ASN A 27 20.34 -6.27 -10.51
C ASN A 27 19.02 -5.50 -10.29
N LEU A 28 19.12 -4.26 -9.84
CA LEU A 28 17.98 -3.40 -9.53
C LEU A 28 17.48 -2.65 -10.77
N ILE A 29 16.18 -2.71 -11.00
CA ILE A 29 15.44 -1.91 -11.97
C ILE A 29 14.38 -1.12 -11.21
N GLU A 30 14.47 0.21 -11.31
CA GLU A 30 13.56 1.10 -10.60
C GLU A 30 12.46 1.65 -11.52
N GLY A 31 11.32 1.96 -10.92
CA GLY A 31 10.21 2.60 -11.61
C GLY A 31 9.02 2.82 -10.71
N LYS A 32 8.02 3.57 -11.17
CA LYS A 32 6.75 3.69 -10.45
C LYS A 32 6.01 2.36 -10.49
N GLY A 33 5.38 1.95 -9.39
CA GLY A 33 4.78 0.61 -9.25
C GLY A 33 3.83 0.23 -10.38
N ASP A 34 2.87 1.08 -10.72
CA ASP A 34 1.92 0.80 -11.82
C ASP A 34 2.63 0.74 -13.19
N LYS A 35 3.69 1.53 -13.41
CA LYS A 35 4.50 1.47 -14.64
C LYS A 35 5.33 0.19 -14.72
N LEU A 36 5.83 -0.32 -13.59
CA LEU A 36 6.56 -1.58 -13.54
C LEU A 36 5.65 -2.77 -13.82
N ILE A 37 4.38 -2.73 -13.38
CA ILE A 37 3.38 -3.74 -13.75
C ILE A 37 3.19 -3.76 -15.27
N GLU A 38 2.93 -2.60 -15.88
CA GLU A 38 2.79 -2.51 -17.34
C GLU A 38 4.06 -2.92 -18.09
N ARG A 39 5.23 -2.59 -17.55
CA ARG A 39 6.51 -3.00 -18.12
C ARG A 39 6.65 -4.52 -18.13
N ILE A 40 6.47 -5.20 -16.99
CA ILE A 40 6.57 -6.66 -16.89
C ILE A 40 5.56 -7.32 -17.84
N LYS A 41 4.33 -6.80 -17.87
CA LYS A 41 3.28 -7.25 -18.79
C LYS A 41 3.68 -7.10 -20.26
N SER A 42 4.29 -5.96 -20.63
CA SER A 42 4.75 -5.71 -22.01
C SER A 42 5.96 -6.56 -22.40
N GLU A 43 6.84 -6.88 -21.46
CA GLU A 43 7.98 -7.78 -21.67
C GLU A 43 7.52 -9.24 -21.85
N GLY A 44 6.37 -9.60 -21.27
CA GLY A 44 5.73 -10.90 -21.46
C GLY A 44 6.60 -12.06 -21.00
N ALA A 45 6.57 -13.17 -21.75
CA ALA A 45 7.38 -14.36 -21.46
C ALA A 45 8.89 -14.12 -21.50
N ASN A 46 9.33 -13.01 -22.12
CA ASN A 46 10.74 -12.63 -22.21
C ASN A 46 11.17 -11.67 -21.09
N SER A 47 10.29 -11.36 -20.13
CA SER A 47 10.64 -10.49 -19.01
C SER A 47 11.78 -11.09 -18.19
N PRO A 48 12.85 -10.32 -17.93
CA PRO A 48 13.92 -10.77 -17.05
C PRO A 48 13.57 -10.57 -15.56
N ALA A 49 12.38 -10.09 -15.22
CA ALA A 49 11.99 -9.81 -13.84
C ALA A 49 11.82 -11.09 -13.03
N ASP A 50 12.58 -11.24 -11.94
CA ASP A 50 12.46 -12.36 -11.01
C ASP A 50 11.62 -11.99 -9.77
N VAL A 51 11.76 -10.74 -9.30
CA VAL A 51 11.07 -10.24 -8.11
C VAL A 51 10.47 -8.87 -8.43
N PHE A 52 9.17 -8.73 -8.16
CA PHE A 52 8.47 -7.45 -8.18
C PHE A 52 8.24 -6.95 -6.75
N MET A 53 8.71 -5.74 -6.44
CA MET A 53 8.50 -5.10 -5.14
C MET A 53 7.80 -3.76 -5.27
N THR A 54 6.73 -3.59 -4.50
CA THR A 54 5.97 -2.36 -4.46
C THR A 54 5.36 -2.12 -3.09
N VAL A 55 4.74 -0.96 -2.94
CA VAL A 55 3.90 -0.60 -1.80
C VAL A 55 2.42 -0.77 -2.13
N ASP A 56 1.67 -0.98 -1.05
CA ASP A 56 0.22 -1.16 -1.01
C ASP A 56 -0.28 -2.52 -1.52
N ALA A 57 -1.12 -3.18 -0.72
CA ALA A 57 -1.70 -4.48 -1.06
C ALA A 57 -2.63 -4.38 -2.27
N GLY A 58 -3.32 -3.26 -2.48
CA GLY A 58 -4.15 -3.02 -3.67
C GLY A 58 -3.35 -2.99 -4.96
N ARG A 59 -2.08 -2.56 -4.92
CA ARG A 59 -1.20 -2.64 -6.10
C ARG A 59 -0.64 -4.04 -6.31
N LEU A 60 -0.34 -4.77 -5.24
CA LEU A 60 0.02 -6.19 -5.35
C LEU A 60 -1.15 -7.01 -5.93
N TRP A 61 -2.38 -6.68 -5.54
CA TRP A 61 -3.59 -7.24 -6.15
C TRP A 61 -3.66 -6.94 -7.65
N ARG A 62 -3.45 -5.68 -8.08
CA ARG A 62 -3.38 -5.34 -9.53
C ARG A 62 -2.33 -6.15 -10.28
N ALA A 63 -1.16 -6.38 -9.68
CA ALA A 63 -0.11 -7.20 -10.29
C ALA A 63 -0.53 -8.68 -10.40
N GLN A 64 -1.22 -9.20 -9.38
CA GLN A 64 -1.85 -10.52 -9.42
C GLN A 64 -2.89 -10.62 -10.55
N GLU A 65 -3.82 -9.67 -10.64
CA GLU A 65 -4.85 -9.64 -11.69
C GLU A 65 -4.27 -9.45 -13.10
N ALA A 66 -3.11 -8.80 -13.20
CA ALA A 66 -2.38 -8.67 -14.46
C ALA A 66 -1.68 -9.97 -14.89
N GLY A 67 -1.67 -11.01 -14.06
CA GLY A 67 -1.06 -12.31 -14.36
C GLY A 67 0.47 -12.29 -14.35
N ILE A 68 1.10 -11.30 -13.72
CA ILE A 68 2.58 -11.15 -13.70
C ILE A 68 3.25 -11.81 -12.49
N LEU A 69 2.47 -12.45 -11.62
CA LEU A 69 2.96 -13.12 -10.41
C LEU A 69 2.72 -14.62 -10.49
N GLN A 70 3.58 -15.39 -9.81
CA GLN A 70 3.44 -16.83 -9.64
C GLN A 70 3.40 -17.19 -8.14
N PRO A 71 2.66 -18.23 -7.74
CA PRO A 71 2.53 -18.60 -6.33
C PRO A 71 3.83 -19.20 -5.80
N VAL A 72 4.21 -18.84 -4.56
CA VAL A 72 5.40 -19.38 -3.89
C VAL A 72 5.01 -20.10 -2.60
N SER A 73 5.26 -21.40 -2.52
CA SER A 73 5.07 -22.16 -1.27
C SER A 73 6.39 -22.25 -0.50
N SER A 74 6.50 -21.50 0.59
CA SER A 74 7.68 -21.51 1.47
C SER A 74 7.26 -21.58 2.94
N SER A 75 7.79 -22.56 3.67
CA SER A 75 7.59 -22.68 5.12
C SER A 75 8.11 -21.43 5.85
N THR A 76 9.27 -20.93 5.44
CA THR A 76 9.87 -19.71 6.00
C THR A 76 8.94 -18.51 5.85
N LEU A 77 8.41 -18.27 4.64
CA LEU A 77 7.48 -17.14 4.42
C LEU A 77 6.18 -17.32 5.22
N LYS A 78 5.60 -18.53 5.23
CA LYS A 78 4.37 -18.83 5.98
C LYS A 78 4.53 -18.65 7.49
N THR A 79 5.68 -19.01 8.05
CA THR A 79 5.96 -18.91 9.49
C THR A 79 6.36 -17.50 9.91
N LYS A 80 7.11 -16.76 9.07
CA LYS A 80 7.65 -15.44 9.45
C LYS A 80 6.73 -14.28 9.08
N ILE A 81 5.81 -14.46 8.13
CA ILE A 81 4.91 -13.39 7.67
C ILE A 81 3.47 -13.70 8.13
N PRO A 82 2.84 -12.81 8.93
CA PRO A 82 1.46 -12.98 9.37
C PRO A 82 0.50 -13.22 8.20
N ALA A 83 -0.51 -14.08 8.39
CA ALA A 83 -1.47 -14.43 7.34
C ALA A 83 -2.18 -13.20 6.75
N SER A 84 -2.46 -12.17 7.56
CA SER A 84 -3.08 -10.91 7.12
C SER A 84 -2.18 -10.01 6.27
N LEU A 85 -0.89 -10.33 6.14
CA LEU A 85 0.10 -9.55 5.38
C LEU A 85 0.66 -10.32 4.17
N ARG A 86 -0.01 -11.38 3.72
CA ARG A 86 0.36 -12.16 2.54
C ARG A 86 -0.88 -12.58 1.76
N SER A 87 -0.72 -12.83 0.47
CA SER A 87 -1.80 -13.34 -0.39
C SER A 87 -2.30 -14.71 0.12
N PRO A 88 -3.62 -14.94 0.20
CA PRO A 88 -4.18 -16.28 0.42
C PRO A 88 -3.73 -17.30 -0.63
N GLU A 89 -3.48 -16.84 -1.85
CA GLU A 89 -3.02 -17.62 -3.01
C GLU A 89 -1.50 -17.74 -3.08
N ASN A 90 -0.77 -17.17 -2.12
CA ASN A 90 0.70 -17.15 -2.05
C ASN A 90 1.39 -16.42 -3.24
N LEU A 91 0.68 -15.50 -3.89
CA LEU A 91 1.20 -14.72 -5.04
C LEU A 91 2.08 -13.53 -4.62
N TRP A 92 1.87 -12.99 -3.42
CA TRP A 92 2.64 -11.86 -2.89
C TRP A 92 2.74 -11.89 -1.37
N PHE A 93 3.74 -11.20 -0.83
CA PHE A 93 4.10 -11.20 0.59
C PHE A 93 4.51 -9.80 1.06
N GLY A 94 4.06 -9.39 2.25
CA GLY A 94 4.42 -8.13 2.89
C GLY A 94 5.70 -8.26 3.73
N PHE A 95 6.69 -7.41 3.44
CA PHE A 95 7.99 -7.41 4.14
C PHE A 95 8.14 -6.26 5.16
N SER A 96 7.29 -5.24 5.08
CA SER A 96 7.19 -4.16 6.06
C SER A 96 5.73 -3.71 6.18
N LYS A 97 5.40 -3.05 7.29
CA LYS A 97 4.04 -2.57 7.58
C LYS A 97 4.03 -1.04 7.70
N ARG A 98 2.91 -0.44 7.27
CA ARG A 98 2.57 0.96 7.53
C ARG A 98 1.17 1.03 8.13
N ALA A 99 0.90 2.07 8.89
CA ALA A 99 -0.46 2.44 9.31
C ALA A 99 -0.81 3.78 8.64
N ARG A 100 -2.06 3.90 8.16
CA ARG A 100 -2.60 5.17 7.69
C ARG A 100 -3.24 5.86 8.88
N VAL A 101 -2.52 6.77 9.51
CA VAL A 101 -2.91 7.34 10.81
C VAL A 101 -3.58 8.69 10.68
N ILE A 102 -4.28 9.10 11.75
CA ILE A 102 -4.76 10.47 11.91
C ILE A 102 -3.60 11.33 12.41
N MET A 103 -3.17 12.27 11.57
CA MET A 103 -2.22 13.31 11.96
C MET A 103 -3.00 14.51 12.48
N TYR A 104 -2.59 15.06 13.64
CA TYR A 104 -3.27 16.20 14.26
C TYR A 104 -2.29 17.29 14.66
N ASN A 105 -2.77 18.55 14.66
CA ASN A 105 -2.00 19.69 15.13
C ASN A 105 -2.12 19.80 16.66
N LYS A 106 -0.98 19.73 17.37
CA LYS A 106 -0.93 19.66 18.84
C LYS A 106 -1.47 20.89 19.56
N ASP A 107 -1.47 22.06 18.91
CA ASP A 107 -1.97 23.30 19.50
C ASP A 107 -3.51 23.41 19.41
N ARG A 108 -4.13 22.63 18.51
CA ARG A 108 -5.56 22.75 18.17
C ARG A 108 -6.39 21.50 18.46
N VAL A 109 -5.77 20.34 18.63
CA VAL A 109 -6.46 19.05 18.83
C VAL A 109 -5.76 18.28 19.92
N GLN A 110 -6.51 17.81 20.91
CA GLN A 110 -6.02 16.90 21.94
C GLN A 110 -6.17 15.46 21.48
N SER A 111 -5.28 14.57 21.95
CA SER A 111 -5.39 13.14 21.61
C SER A 111 -6.71 12.52 22.07
N SER A 112 -7.32 13.06 23.13
CA SER A 112 -8.65 12.65 23.63
C SER A 112 -9.80 13.00 22.70
N ASP A 113 -9.59 13.92 21.74
CA ASP A 113 -10.62 14.30 20.77
C ASP A 113 -10.73 13.27 19.62
N LEU A 114 -9.73 12.40 19.49
CA LEU A 114 -9.58 11.41 18.42
C LEU A 114 -10.01 10.02 18.88
N SER A 115 -10.70 9.30 18.01
CA SER A 115 -11.11 7.91 18.24
C SER A 115 -10.88 7.06 16.99
N THR A 116 -11.87 6.99 16.10
CA THR A 116 -11.90 6.10 14.94
C THR A 116 -11.94 6.86 13.61
N TYR A 117 -11.88 6.14 12.49
CA TYR A 117 -12.07 6.76 11.17
C TYR A 117 -13.52 7.22 10.99
N GLU A 118 -14.47 6.49 11.56
CA GLU A 118 -15.90 6.80 11.54
C GLU A 118 -16.18 8.16 12.17
N ASP A 119 -15.49 8.48 13.27
CA ASP A 119 -15.62 9.78 13.96
C ASP A 119 -15.22 10.97 13.08
N LEU A 120 -14.35 10.78 12.08
CA LEU A 120 -13.93 11.85 11.16
C LEU A 120 -15.08 12.36 10.27
N ALA A 121 -16.19 11.63 10.18
CA ALA A 121 -17.40 12.06 9.48
C ALA A 121 -18.28 12.99 10.33
N THR A 122 -18.02 13.17 11.61
CA THR A 122 -18.88 14.01 12.48
C THR A 122 -18.66 15.52 12.27
N ASP A 123 -19.70 16.33 12.49
CA ASP A 123 -19.67 17.79 12.29
C ASP A 123 -18.60 18.53 13.10
N LYS A 124 -18.08 17.92 14.17
CA LYS A 124 -17.01 18.53 14.99
C LYS A 124 -15.72 18.76 14.18
N TRP A 125 -15.54 18.03 13.07
CA TRP A 125 -14.40 18.13 12.17
C TRP A 125 -14.62 19.04 10.96
N LYS A 126 -15.78 19.70 10.85
CA LYS A 126 -16.11 20.54 9.71
C LYS A 126 -15.06 21.62 9.45
N GLY A 127 -14.52 21.64 8.24
CA GLY A 127 -13.48 22.58 7.83
C GLY A 127 -12.11 22.35 8.49
N LYS A 128 -11.86 21.16 9.07
CA LYS A 128 -10.61 20.85 9.80
C LYS A 128 -9.80 19.72 9.18
N ILE A 129 -10.36 18.99 8.20
CA ILE A 129 -9.70 17.81 7.63
C ILE A 129 -8.91 18.18 6.37
N LEU A 130 -7.67 17.69 6.32
CA LEU A 130 -6.82 17.75 5.14
C LEU A 130 -6.47 16.33 4.71
N ILE A 131 -6.74 16.02 3.46
CA ILE A 131 -6.39 14.73 2.86
C ILE A 131 -6.00 14.96 1.40
N ARG A 132 -5.21 14.04 0.86
CA ARG A 132 -4.84 14.01 -0.55
C ARG A 132 -5.94 13.38 -1.43
N SER A 133 -5.78 13.50 -2.75
CA SER A 133 -6.74 13.03 -3.77
C SER A 133 -7.11 11.54 -3.68
N SER A 134 -8.32 11.21 -4.17
CA SER A 134 -8.85 9.84 -4.33
C SER A 134 -8.09 8.98 -5.33
N SER A 135 -7.28 9.58 -6.21
CA SER A 135 -6.38 8.85 -7.11
C SER A 135 -5.25 8.12 -6.37
N ASN A 136 -5.03 8.42 -5.09
CA ASN A 136 -4.01 7.78 -4.29
C ASN A 136 -4.43 6.39 -3.79
N ILE A 137 -3.58 5.38 -4.05
CA ILE A 137 -3.83 3.99 -3.65
C ILE A 137 -4.05 3.81 -2.15
N TYR A 138 -3.40 4.62 -1.29
CA TYR A 138 -3.57 4.47 0.16
C TYR A 138 -4.95 4.94 0.63
N ASN A 139 -5.54 5.94 -0.04
CA ASN A 139 -6.94 6.32 0.19
C ASN A 139 -7.86 5.22 -0.32
N GLN A 140 -7.61 4.70 -1.52
CA GLN A 140 -8.42 3.61 -2.11
C GLN A 140 -8.45 2.39 -1.18
N SER A 141 -7.29 1.96 -0.66
CA SER A 141 -7.20 0.82 0.24
C SER A 141 -7.83 1.07 1.61
N LEU A 142 -7.79 2.30 2.14
CA LEU A 142 -8.53 2.65 3.36
C LEU A 142 -10.05 2.61 3.13
N ILE A 143 -10.55 3.23 2.05
CA ILE A 143 -11.98 3.21 1.74
C ILE A 143 -12.47 1.80 1.43
N ALA A 144 -11.66 0.98 0.74
CA ALA A 144 -11.99 -0.43 0.53
C ALA A 144 -12.17 -1.18 1.85
N SER A 145 -11.34 -0.90 2.87
CA SER A 145 -11.52 -1.50 4.20
C SER A 145 -12.79 -1.04 4.91
N LEU A 146 -13.21 0.21 4.72
CA LEU A 146 -14.47 0.71 5.28
C LEU A 146 -15.68 0.07 4.57
N ILE A 147 -15.60 -0.13 3.25
CA ILE A 147 -16.63 -0.85 2.48
C ILE A 147 -16.72 -2.31 2.93
N GLU A 148 -15.58 -2.98 3.17
CA GLU A 148 -15.57 -4.37 3.66
C GLU A 148 -16.24 -4.50 5.03
N ILE A 149 -16.00 -3.55 5.94
CA ILE A 149 -16.53 -3.59 7.31
C ILE A 149 -18.02 -3.18 7.35
N HIS A 150 -18.39 -2.12 6.63
CA HIS A 150 -19.69 -1.44 6.78
C HIS A 150 -20.65 -1.67 5.60
N GLY A 151 -20.17 -2.24 4.50
CA GLY A 151 -20.92 -2.32 3.24
C GLY A 151 -20.94 -0.99 2.48
N MET A 152 -21.41 -1.05 1.23
CA MET A 152 -21.34 0.10 0.30
C MET A 152 -22.17 1.30 0.77
N SER A 153 -23.41 1.06 1.23
CA SER A 153 -24.33 2.12 1.63
C SER A 153 -23.78 2.97 2.78
N ASP A 154 -23.34 2.32 3.86
CA ASP A 154 -22.90 3.01 5.06
C ASP A 154 -21.52 3.66 4.85
N ALA A 155 -20.63 3.00 4.09
CA ALA A 155 -19.36 3.59 3.69
C ALA A 155 -19.54 4.82 2.76
N GLU A 156 -20.55 4.82 1.88
CA GLU A 156 -20.89 5.98 1.05
C GLU A 156 -21.42 7.13 1.90
N SER A 157 -22.29 6.85 2.87
CA SER A 157 -22.78 7.87 3.81
C SER A 157 -21.63 8.49 4.59
N TRP A 158 -20.77 7.66 5.19
CA TRP A 158 -19.57 8.11 5.88
C TRP A 158 -18.68 8.96 4.95
N ALA A 159 -18.49 8.55 3.70
CA ALA A 159 -17.62 9.26 2.77
C ALA A 159 -18.17 10.65 2.41
N LYS A 160 -19.49 10.79 2.24
CA LYS A 160 -20.13 12.10 2.01
C LYS A 160 -19.89 13.05 3.17
N ASP A 161 -20.11 12.57 4.38
CA ASP A 161 -19.94 13.37 5.59
C ASP A 161 -18.46 13.71 5.83
N PHE A 162 -17.55 12.75 5.64
CA PHE A 162 -16.11 12.97 5.70
C PHE A 162 -15.62 14.01 4.68
N VAL A 163 -16.10 13.96 3.43
CA VAL A 163 -15.78 14.95 2.40
C VAL A 163 -16.33 16.34 2.76
N SER A 164 -17.51 16.40 3.36
CA SER A 164 -18.10 17.67 3.83
C SER A 164 -17.26 18.37 4.91
N ASN A 165 -16.39 17.60 5.60
CA ASN A 165 -15.50 18.11 6.64
C ASN A 165 -14.15 18.64 6.13
N PHE A 166 -13.90 18.61 4.82
CA PHE A 166 -12.62 19.06 4.26
C PHE A 166 -12.43 20.57 4.42
N ALA A 167 -11.25 20.97 4.89
CA ALA A 167 -10.86 22.38 5.02
C ALA A 167 -10.57 23.03 3.67
N ARG A 168 -10.26 22.22 2.65
CA ARG A 168 -9.97 22.63 1.26
C ARG A 168 -10.08 21.43 0.32
N PRO A 169 -10.14 21.64 -1.01
CA PRO A 169 -10.05 20.55 -1.98
C PRO A 169 -8.83 19.64 -1.74
N PRO A 170 -8.93 18.32 -1.98
CA PRO A 170 -7.83 17.40 -1.69
C PRO A 170 -6.56 17.69 -2.52
N GLU A 171 -5.42 17.77 -1.84
CA GLU A 171 -4.12 18.04 -2.45
C GLU A 171 -2.99 17.20 -1.82
N GLY A 172 -1.95 16.90 -2.61
CA GLY A 172 -0.74 16.23 -2.13
C GLY A 172 -0.27 15.06 -3.01
N ASN A 173 1.05 14.86 -3.00
CA ASN A 173 1.79 13.79 -3.71
C ASN A 173 1.76 12.46 -2.99
#